data_AF-A0A9W9QSC4-F1
#
_entry.id   AF-A0A9W9QSC4-F1
#
_cell.length_a   1.000
_cell.length_b   1.000
_cell.length_c   1.000
_cell.angle_alpha   90.00
_cell.angle_beta   90.00
_cell.angle_gamma   90.00
#
_symmetry.space_group_name_H-M   'P 1'
#
loop_
_entity.id
_entity.type
_entity.pdbx_description
1 polymer ?
#
loop_
_entity_poly.entity_id
_entity_poly.type
_entity_poly.pdbx_seq_one_letter_code
_entity_poly.pdbx_strand_id
1 'polypeptide(L)'
;MRSNGILTKILTLGSLVKALPSSGNNKESSCRFAHLHSQNEILRDPTAFVNDLLYWEGKFHQNNISYNSNNGITYDGTNIDWVTGEATVKHSTSAASKESLQIMLYTHAIAGSPEAARYLSPGSPEAAPGLVASIMQTKLQTYLRFNETHPGFGGFLPWILADGQDLTPTPDWADRVPGLDNGELIWAVYGFIQALENTGNKSYLDLARGWQSWLDYTKTTAAEIFYFGNGKVCAVVAMADQSLPVNHQDQSYQCENDILLDDPFEGEIFTFWLQFFGNLTDADKKALWEVKRPQLVSVDYQLGEYGPITVQKGYWFSSHETWKALQMPYYDIDIVSRLFKNAERVRTCNSVATKVPGMFASINNITDPSTGEVTGYVSNAGIPSISNQTVQELDVITPYSVFPTVLLDKAVGLAWWRNMAIAKKMQNIYGSTESTRVDGTGVSALVTWDSKVTTVVAILGGVSDIVRQKMRADGIYAEFVDTIEAEYTRVFTHLRGEDVDLCLPQDTVPDAGLVDFTSCN
;
A
#
# COMPACT_ATOMS: atom_id res chain seq x y z
N MET A 1 29.79 59.78 -51.22
CA MET A 1 29.77 60.52 -49.93
C MET A 1 28.37 60.38 -49.34
N ARG A 2 28.29 59.99 -48.05
CA ARG A 2 27.08 59.78 -47.20
C ARG A 2 26.26 58.53 -47.60
N SER A 3 26.19 57.41 -46.86
CA SER A 3 26.09 57.07 -45.43
C SER A 3 24.64 56.73 -45.01
N ASN A 4 24.52 55.47 -44.55
CA ASN A 4 23.68 54.91 -43.49
C ASN A 4 22.20 54.56 -43.73
N GLY A 5 21.88 53.30 -43.39
CA GLY A 5 20.56 52.93 -42.90
C GLY A 5 20.16 51.46 -43.06
N ILE A 6 20.98 50.48 -42.67
CA ILE A 6 20.47 49.10 -42.45
C ILE A 6 20.63 48.76 -40.97
N LEU A 7 19.47 48.60 -40.33
CA LEU A 7 19.28 48.22 -38.94
C LEU A 7 19.62 46.73 -38.79
N THR A 8 20.78 46.41 -38.23
CA THR A 8 21.12 45.05 -37.81
C THR A 8 20.46 44.80 -36.45
N LYS A 9 19.37 44.01 -36.42
CA LYS A 9 18.84 43.47 -35.16
C LYS A 9 19.83 42.44 -34.62
N ILE A 10 20.53 42.80 -33.55
CA ILE A 10 21.26 41.86 -32.71
C ILE A 10 20.22 41.01 -31.98
N LEU A 11 20.11 39.73 -32.37
CA LEU A 11 19.47 38.71 -31.54
C LEU A 11 20.43 38.42 -30.38
N THR A 12 20.16 39.01 -29.21
CA THR A 12 20.68 38.51 -27.95
C THR A 12 20.01 37.16 -27.68
N LEU A 13 20.74 36.06 -27.89
CA LEU A 13 20.42 34.79 -27.25
C LEU A 13 20.58 35.02 -25.74
N GLY A 14 19.47 35.33 -25.08
CA GLY A 14 19.37 35.20 -23.63
C GLY A 14 19.50 33.71 -23.31
N SER A 15 20.63 33.32 -22.76
CA SER A 15 20.80 32.04 -22.08
C SER A 15 19.78 31.99 -20.94
N LEU A 16 18.64 31.34 -21.18
CA LEU A 16 17.81 30.78 -20.10
C LEU A 16 18.63 29.66 -19.46
N VAL A 17 19.52 30.06 -18.55
CA VAL A 17 19.96 29.18 -17.48
C VAL A 17 18.71 28.91 -16.66
N LYS A 18 18.05 27.78 -16.93
CA LYS A 18 17.14 27.18 -15.96
C LYS A 18 17.95 27.12 -14.67
N ALA A 19 17.50 27.88 -13.66
CA ALA A 19 17.98 27.71 -12.32
C ALA A 19 17.81 26.22 -11.99
N LEU A 20 18.93 25.51 -11.95
CA LEU A 20 19.00 24.22 -11.28
C LEU A 20 18.40 24.44 -9.88
N PRO A 21 17.56 23.51 -9.38
CA PRO A 21 17.21 23.51 -7.98
C PRO A 21 18.53 23.65 -7.22
N SER A 22 18.62 24.62 -6.30
CA SER A 22 19.80 24.73 -5.45
C SER A 22 20.03 23.33 -4.90
N SER A 23 21.27 22.84 -4.97
CA SER A 23 21.73 21.67 -4.24
C SER A 23 21.41 21.91 -2.76
N GLY A 24 20.20 21.53 -2.36
CA GLY A 24 19.65 21.80 -1.05
C GLY A 24 20.40 20.90 -0.09
N ASN A 25 21.26 21.54 0.71
CA ASN A 25 21.98 21.00 1.86
C ASN A 25 21.67 19.54 2.19
N ASN A 26 22.67 18.67 2.01
CA ASN A 26 22.80 17.33 2.63
C ASN A 26 22.83 17.39 4.18
N LYS A 27 22.00 18.23 4.80
CA LYS A 27 21.82 18.24 6.24
C LYS A 27 20.76 17.18 6.54
N GLU A 28 21.17 16.13 7.24
CA GLU A 28 20.23 15.12 7.75
C GLU A 28 19.13 15.84 8.55
N SER A 29 17.87 15.53 8.23
CA SER A 29 16.73 16.09 8.96
C SER A 29 16.72 15.55 10.38
N SER A 30 16.14 16.29 11.34
CA SER A 30 15.96 15.77 12.70
C SER A 30 15.05 14.53 12.66
N CYS A 31 15.30 13.54 13.51
CA CYS A 31 14.40 12.39 13.64
C CYS A 31 12.97 12.83 13.98
N ARG A 32 12.86 13.76 14.93
CA ARG A 32 11.59 14.33 15.38
C ARG A 32 11.10 15.48 14.48
N PHE A 33 11.18 15.34 13.15
CA PHE A 33 10.90 16.46 12.25
C PHE A 33 9.42 16.92 12.22
N ALA A 34 8.44 16.09 12.61
CA ALA A 34 7.03 16.37 12.31
C ALA A 34 6.53 17.67 12.95
N HIS A 35 7.01 17.98 14.16
CA HIS A 35 6.63 19.20 14.88
C HIS A 35 7.40 20.44 14.39
N LEU A 36 8.48 20.27 13.60
CA LEU A 36 9.27 21.35 13.01
C LEU A 36 8.59 21.97 11.79
N HIS A 37 7.66 21.23 11.18
CA HIS A 37 6.76 21.76 10.15
C HIS A 37 5.44 22.13 10.81
N SER A 38 4.78 23.19 10.36
CA SER A 38 3.41 23.53 10.74
C SER A 38 2.41 22.95 9.75
N GLN A 39 1.14 22.80 10.16
CA GLN A 39 0.05 22.39 9.27
C GLN A 39 -0.04 23.31 8.03
N ASN A 40 0.04 24.63 8.23
CA ASN A 40 -0.05 25.58 7.13
C ASN A 40 1.14 25.50 6.16
N GLU A 41 2.34 25.18 6.64
CA GLU A 41 3.50 24.97 5.76
C GLU A 41 3.29 23.77 4.84
N ILE A 42 2.81 22.64 5.37
CA ILE A 42 2.49 21.45 4.59
C ILE A 42 1.41 21.74 3.55
N LEU A 43 0.35 22.46 3.95
CA LEU A 43 -0.75 22.80 3.04
C LEU A 43 -0.32 23.73 1.91
N ARG A 44 0.64 24.62 2.16
CA ARG A 44 1.18 25.52 1.14
C ARG A 44 2.12 24.79 0.18
N ASP A 45 3.01 23.95 0.72
CA ASP A 45 3.96 23.17 -0.06
C ASP A 45 4.41 21.93 0.74
N PRO A 46 3.91 20.72 0.41
CA PRO A 46 4.26 19.52 1.14
C PRO A 46 5.67 18.99 0.81
N THR A 47 6.39 19.57 -0.15
CA THR A 47 7.64 19.00 -0.69
C THR A 47 8.72 18.81 0.38
N ALA A 48 8.95 19.82 1.22
CA ALA A 48 9.96 19.74 2.28
C ALA A 48 9.60 18.67 3.33
N PHE A 49 8.32 18.59 3.69
CA PHE A 49 7.81 17.60 4.64
C PHE A 49 7.94 16.17 4.09
N VAL A 50 7.57 15.96 2.81
CA VAL A 50 7.72 14.67 2.12
C VAL A 50 9.19 14.25 2.07
N ASN A 51 10.10 15.17 1.79
CA ASN A 51 11.52 14.86 1.73
C ASN A 51 12.11 14.40 3.08
N ASP A 52 11.61 14.96 4.18
CA ASP A 52 11.98 14.52 5.54
C ASP A 52 11.33 13.19 5.89
N LEU A 53 10.04 13.03 5.59
CA LEU A 53 9.30 11.78 5.80
C LEU A 53 9.96 10.63 5.07
N LEU A 54 10.21 10.75 3.76
CA LEU A 54 10.81 9.68 2.97
C LEU A 54 12.21 9.31 3.43
N TYR A 55 13.00 10.28 3.92
CA TYR A 55 14.33 10.00 4.48
C TYR A 55 14.24 9.07 5.70
N TRP A 56 13.33 9.38 6.63
CA TRP A 56 13.19 8.64 7.87
C TRP A 56 12.43 7.32 7.69
N GLU A 57 11.37 7.30 6.89
CA GLU A 57 10.74 6.05 6.47
C GLU A 57 11.74 5.12 5.76
N GLY A 58 12.67 5.69 4.97
CA GLY A 58 13.75 4.96 4.33
C GLY A 58 14.66 4.19 5.29
N LYS A 59 14.77 4.65 6.55
CA LYS A 59 15.53 3.94 7.59
C LYS A 59 14.85 2.65 8.04
N PHE A 60 13.56 2.44 7.77
CA PHE A 60 12.93 1.14 7.96
C PHE A 60 13.52 0.06 7.03
N HIS A 61 14.02 0.45 5.84
CA HIS A 61 14.60 -0.45 4.84
C HIS A 61 16.00 -0.94 5.23
N GLN A 62 16.06 -1.87 6.17
CA GLN A 62 17.29 -2.45 6.68
C GLN A 62 17.13 -3.94 6.94
N ASN A 63 18.23 -4.68 6.79
CA ASN A 63 18.31 -6.08 7.17
C ASN A 63 17.99 -6.24 8.67
N ASN A 64 17.21 -7.27 9.02
CA ASN A 64 16.71 -7.54 10.39
C ASN A 64 15.74 -6.49 10.96
N ILE A 65 15.30 -5.52 10.16
CA ILE A 65 14.29 -4.52 10.55
C ILE A 65 13.00 -4.75 9.75
N SER A 66 13.08 -4.68 8.43
CA SER A 66 11.92 -4.83 7.53
C SER A 66 12.06 -5.96 6.52
N TYR A 67 13.28 -6.45 6.29
CA TYR A 67 13.51 -7.57 5.39
C TYR A 67 14.78 -8.33 5.78
N ASN A 68 14.92 -9.53 5.22
CA ASN A 68 16.11 -10.35 5.32
C ASN A 68 16.95 -10.18 4.05
N SER A 69 18.15 -9.61 4.17
CA SER A 69 19.01 -9.35 3.00
C SER A 69 19.58 -10.62 2.37
N ASN A 70 19.58 -11.75 3.07
CA ASN A 70 20.15 -13.00 2.58
C ASN A 70 19.23 -13.72 1.59
N ASN A 71 17.91 -13.55 1.75
CA ASN A 71 16.90 -14.18 0.91
C ASN A 71 16.02 -13.14 0.15
N GLY A 72 16.14 -11.86 0.49
CA GLY A 72 15.42 -10.75 -0.12
C GLY A 72 13.96 -10.61 0.32
N ILE A 73 13.48 -11.37 1.32
CA ILE A 73 12.08 -11.44 1.74
C ILE A 73 11.79 -10.45 2.87
N THR A 74 10.61 -9.83 2.85
CA THR A 74 10.13 -8.97 3.93
C THR A 74 9.94 -9.74 5.23
N TYR A 75 10.14 -9.05 6.34
CA TYR A 75 9.48 -9.33 7.60
C TYR A 75 8.20 -8.49 7.64
N ASP A 76 7.18 -8.91 8.38
CA ASP A 76 6.01 -8.07 8.67
C ASP A 76 6.45 -6.73 9.29
N GLY A 77 7.37 -6.81 10.25
CA GLY A 77 7.87 -5.65 10.96
C GLY A 77 8.86 -6.01 12.07
N THR A 78 9.12 -5.04 12.95
CA THR A 78 9.91 -5.25 14.16
C THR A 78 9.45 -4.39 15.32
N ASN A 79 9.38 -4.97 16.51
CA ASN A 79 9.17 -4.22 17.73
C ASN A 79 10.37 -3.29 17.97
N ILE A 80 10.09 -2.15 18.58
CA ILE A 80 11.12 -1.21 19.02
C ILE A 80 11.05 -1.06 20.54
N ASP A 81 12.20 -0.88 21.17
CA ASP A 81 12.30 -0.73 22.62
C ASP A 81 11.44 0.45 23.10
N TRP A 82 10.67 0.21 24.16
CA TRP A 82 9.73 1.19 24.69
C TRP A 82 10.40 2.51 25.10
N VAL A 83 11.67 2.49 25.52
CA VAL A 83 12.40 3.68 25.95
C VAL A 83 13.23 4.25 24.80
N THR A 84 14.05 3.42 24.16
CA THR A 84 15.04 3.89 23.19
C THR A 84 14.47 4.09 21.80
N GLY A 85 13.43 3.35 21.40
CA GLY A 85 12.89 3.35 20.04
C GLY A 85 13.77 2.62 19.01
N GLU A 86 14.75 1.83 19.48
CA GLU A 86 15.61 1.00 18.64
C GLU A 86 15.00 -0.40 18.48
N ALA A 87 15.26 -1.06 17.36
CA ALA A 87 14.69 -2.38 17.08
C ALA A 87 15.11 -3.44 18.11
N THR A 88 14.15 -4.30 18.50
CA THR A 88 14.33 -5.37 19.48
C THR A 88 13.97 -6.72 18.89
N VAL A 89 12.68 -7.02 18.78
CA VAL A 89 12.15 -8.32 18.37
C VAL A 89 11.45 -8.19 17.03
N LYS A 90 12.12 -8.65 15.98
CA LYS A 90 11.54 -8.71 14.63
C LYS A 90 10.43 -9.77 14.55
N HIS A 91 9.40 -9.46 13.77
CA HIS A 91 8.40 -10.43 13.37
C HIS A 91 9.00 -11.30 12.27
N SER A 92 9.42 -12.51 12.60
CA SER A 92 10.06 -13.43 11.65
C SER A 92 9.11 -13.91 10.54
N THR A 93 7.84 -13.53 10.60
CA THR A 93 6.79 -13.88 9.65
C THR A 93 6.54 -12.75 8.65
N SER A 94 6.06 -13.08 7.46
CA SER A 94 5.51 -12.11 6.49
C SER A 94 4.47 -12.77 5.58
N ALA A 95 3.90 -12.02 4.65
CA ALA A 95 2.92 -12.48 3.68
C ALA A 95 3.07 -11.74 2.34
N ALA A 96 2.38 -12.25 1.31
CA ALA A 96 2.35 -11.65 -0.02
C ALA A 96 1.89 -10.17 -0.01
N SER A 97 1.06 -9.76 0.96
CA SER A 97 0.62 -8.38 1.15
C SER A 97 1.79 -7.42 1.42
N LYS A 98 2.68 -7.76 2.35
CA LYS A 98 3.88 -6.96 2.67
C LYS A 98 4.90 -7.00 1.54
N GLU A 99 5.04 -8.14 0.89
CA GLU A 99 5.86 -8.28 -0.31
C GLU A 99 5.39 -7.31 -1.41
N SER A 100 4.07 -7.13 -1.57
CA SER A 100 3.51 -6.20 -2.56
C SER A 100 3.92 -4.74 -2.31
N LEU A 101 3.92 -4.28 -1.05
CA LEU A 101 4.38 -2.93 -0.69
C LEU A 101 5.84 -2.71 -1.05
N GLN A 102 6.68 -3.67 -0.70
CA GLN A 102 8.11 -3.61 -1.02
C GLN A 102 8.32 -3.55 -2.53
N ILE A 103 7.62 -4.39 -3.29
CA ILE A 103 7.75 -4.45 -4.74
C ILE A 103 7.18 -3.19 -5.41
N MET A 104 6.11 -2.60 -4.90
CA MET A 104 5.59 -1.32 -5.38
C MET A 104 6.60 -0.18 -5.17
N LEU A 105 7.22 -0.09 -4.00
CA LEU A 105 8.33 0.85 -3.75
C LEU A 105 9.48 0.63 -4.74
N TYR A 106 9.86 -0.63 -4.95
CA TYR A 106 10.95 -1.02 -5.86
C TYR A 106 10.64 -0.71 -7.32
N THR A 107 9.38 -0.78 -7.72
CA THR A 107 8.90 -0.38 -9.05
C THR A 107 9.27 1.08 -9.33
N HIS A 108 8.99 1.98 -8.38
CA HIS A 108 9.36 3.39 -8.50
C HIS A 108 10.86 3.62 -8.51
N ALA A 109 11.61 2.89 -7.69
CA ALA A 109 13.06 2.98 -7.64
C ALA A 109 13.71 2.61 -8.98
N ILE A 110 13.28 1.49 -9.59
CA ILE A 110 13.74 1.07 -10.93
C ILE A 110 13.36 2.08 -12.00
N ALA A 111 12.16 2.67 -11.91
CA ALA A 111 11.71 3.72 -12.80
C ALA A 111 12.49 5.05 -12.65
N GLY A 112 13.40 5.15 -11.66
CA GLY A 112 14.24 6.31 -11.44
C GLY A 112 13.57 7.43 -10.66
N SER A 113 12.54 7.13 -9.85
CA SER A 113 11.88 8.13 -9.00
C SER A 113 12.85 8.74 -7.98
N PRO A 114 13.02 10.08 -7.95
CA PRO A 114 13.81 10.76 -6.93
C PRO A 114 13.29 10.53 -5.51
N GLU A 115 11.98 10.45 -5.32
CA GLU A 115 11.32 10.18 -4.04
C GLU A 115 11.59 8.76 -3.56
N ALA A 116 11.51 7.75 -4.43
CA ALA A 116 11.88 6.38 -4.06
C ALA A 116 13.39 6.27 -3.76
N ALA A 117 14.24 7.01 -4.50
CA ALA A 117 15.66 7.07 -4.21
C ALA A 117 15.97 7.79 -2.88
N ARG A 118 15.16 8.81 -2.50
CA ARG A 118 15.24 9.47 -1.20
C ARG A 118 14.96 8.51 -0.05
N TYR A 119 14.05 7.56 -0.25
CA TYR A 119 13.79 6.48 0.70
C TYR A 119 14.93 5.45 0.73
N LEU A 120 15.30 4.88 -0.42
CA LEU A 120 16.19 3.71 -0.49
C LEU A 120 17.69 4.03 -0.38
N SER A 121 18.12 5.16 -0.94
CA SER A 121 19.54 5.51 -1.03
C SER A 121 19.74 7.04 -0.95
N PRO A 122 19.31 7.69 0.14
CA PRO A 122 19.34 9.15 0.24
C PRO A 122 20.75 9.76 0.09
N GLY A 123 21.80 9.01 0.40
CA GLY A 123 23.20 9.44 0.25
C GLY A 123 23.80 9.21 -1.14
N SER A 124 23.17 8.36 -1.98
CA SER A 124 23.60 8.05 -3.34
C SER A 124 22.36 7.66 -4.17
N PRO A 125 21.51 8.65 -4.54
CA PRO A 125 20.22 8.38 -5.20
C PRO A 125 20.35 7.53 -6.47
N GLU A 126 21.44 7.70 -7.23
CA GLU A 126 21.75 6.95 -8.44
C GLU A 126 21.97 5.44 -8.20
N ALA A 127 22.25 5.01 -6.97
CA ALA A 127 22.42 3.61 -6.62
C ALA A 127 21.09 2.87 -6.36
N ALA A 128 19.98 3.60 -6.16
CA ALA A 128 18.69 3.00 -5.79
C ALA A 128 18.17 1.95 -6.80
N PRO A 129 18.22 2.16 -8.14
CA PRO A 129 17.81 1.13 -9.09
C PRO A 129 18.67 -0.14 -9.00
N GLY A 130 19.98 0.01 -8.84
CA GLY A 130 20.91 -1.12 -8.70
C GLY A 130 20.69 -1.93 -7.43
N LEU A 131 20.47 -1.24 -6.30
CA LEU A 131 20.13 -1.86 -5.02
C LEU A 131 18.87 -2.73 -5.14
N VAL A 132 17.81 -2.16 -5.71
CA VAL A 132 16.53 -2.86 -5.87
C VAL A 132 16.62 -4.03 -6.82
N ALA A 133 17.30 -3.88 -7.97
CA ALA A 133 17.47 -4.98 -8.91
C ALA A 133 18.18 -6.17 -8.26
N SER A 134 19.19 -5.90 -7.42
CA SER A 134 19.89 -6.94 -6.65
C SER A 134 18.95 -7.65 -5.66
N ILE A 135 18.19 -6.90 -4.86
CA ILE A 135 17.24 -7.50 -3.90
C ILE A 135 16.18 -8.33 -4.63
N MET A 136 15.64 -7.82 -5.73
CA MET A 136 14.61 -8.52 -6.52
C MET A 136 15.14 -9.75 -7.24
N GLN A 137 16.43 -9.78 -7.60
CA GLN A 137 17.08 -10.98 -8.11
C GLN A 137 17.19 -12.06 -7.02
N THR A 138 17.59 -11.69 -5.80
CA THR A 138 17.65 -12.61 -4.65
C THR A 138 16.26 -13.10 -4.26
N LYS A 139 15.28 -12.20 -4.19
CA LYS A 139 13.88 -12.51 -3.88
C LYS A 139 13.30 -13.54 -4.86
N LEU A 140 13.49 -13.34 -6.16
CA LEU A 140 13.03 -14.30 -7.18
C LEU A 140 13.63 -15.69 -6.97
N GLN A 141 14.93 -15.78 -6.67
CA GLN A 141 15.57 -17.08 -6.40
C GLN A 141 14.95 -17.76 -5.17
N THR A 142 14.62 -16.99 -4.14
CA THR A 142 13.95 -17.51 -2.94
C THR A 142 12.53 -17.98 -3.25
N TYR A 143 11.76 -17.25 -4.05
CA TYR A 143 10.43 -17.66 -4.50
C TYR A 143 10.48 -18.97 -5.30
N LEU A 144 11.49 -19.13 -6.16
CA LEU A 144 11.66 -20.35 -6.95
C LEU A 144 12.02 -21.55 -6.07
N ARG A 145 12.88 -21.39 -5.06
CA ARG A 145 13.18 -22.46 -4.07
C ARG A 145 11.96 -22.82 -3.23
N PHE A 146 11.16 -21.83 -2.83
CA PHE A 146 9.89 -22.07 -2.14
C PHE A 146 8.94 -22.91 -3.02
N ASN A 147 8.74 -22.52 -4.27
CA ASN A 147 7.88 -23.26 -5.19
C ASN A 147 8.41 -24.67 -5.51
N GLU A 148 9.73 -24.87 -5.56
CA GLU A 148 10.33 -26.20 -5.71
C GLU A 148 10.06 -27.10 -4.49
N THR A 149 10.11 -26.53 -3.29
CA THR A 149 9.92 -27.27 -2.02
C THR A 149 8.45 -27.49 -1.68
N HIS A 150 7.60 -26.52 -2.03
CA HIS A 150 6.16 -26.50 -1.72
C HIS A 150 5.32 -26.24 -2.98
N PRO A 151 5.37 -27.13 -3.98
CA PRO A 151 4.73 -26.91 -5.28
C PRO A 151 3.20 -26.91 -5.22
N GLY A 152 2.58 -27.39 -4.13
CA GLY A 152 1.13 -27.37 -3.94
C GLY A 152 0.56 -25.95 -3.84
N PHE A 153 1.38 -24.96 -3.48
CA PHE A 153 0.99 -23.56 -3.53
C PHE A 153 0.91 -22.99 -4.95
N GLY A 154 1.37 -23.70 -5.99
CA GLY A 154 1.20 -23.27 -7.38
C GLY A 154 1.79 -21.90 -7.72
N GLY A 155 2.89 -21.53 -7.08
CA GLY A 155 3.57 -20.24 -7.26
C GLY A 155 3.07 -19.10 -6.35
N PHE A 156 1.98 -19.30 -5.62
CA PHE A 156 1.46 -18.36 -4.63
C PHE A 156 2.20 -18.49 -3.29
N LEU A 157 2.06 -17.50 -2.41
CA LEU A 157 2.66 -17.51 -1.08
C LEU A 157 1.61 -17.60 0.02
N PRO A 158 1.78 -18.50 1.01
CA PRO A 158 1.06 -18.41 2.27
C PRO A 158 1.65 -17.28 3.14
N TRP A 159 1.22 -17.19 4.40
CA TRP A 159 2.05 -16.55 5.41
C TRP A 159 3.27 -17.41 5.69
N ILE A 160 4.46 -16.80 5.66
CA ILE A 160 5.75 -17.48 5.63
C ILE A 160 6.64 -17.07 6.81
N LEU A 161 7.56 -17.94 7.20
CA LEU A 161 8.73 -17.61 8.00
C LEU A 161 9.87 -17.14 7.07
N ALA A 162 10.37 -15.93 7.31
CA ALA A 162 11.36 -15.24 6.47
C ALA A 162 12.78 -15.18 7.07
N ASP A 163 12.98 -15.69 8.31
CA ASP A 163 14.28 -15.70 9.01
C ASP A 163 15.31 -16.64 8.35
N GLY A 164 14.84 -17.76 7.81
CA GLY A 164 15.67 -18.78 7.15
C GLY A 164 16.09 -18.38 5.74
N GLN A 165 17.11 -19.04 5.19
CA GLN A 165 17.49 -18.86 3.78
C GLN A 165 16.38 -19.32 2.82
N ASP A 166 15.66 -20.37 3.22
CA ASP A 166 14.52 -20.94 2.52
C ASP A 166 13.25 -20.65 3.32
N LEU A 167 12.17 -20.38 2.58
CA LEU A 167 10.88 -20.05 3.19
C LEU A 167 10.15 -21.32 3.58
N THR A 168 9.45 -21.24 4.69
CA THR A 168 8.49 -22.26 5.12
C THR A 168 7.18 -21.56 5.46
N PRO A 169 6.02 -22.18 5.23
CA PRO A 169 4.77 -21.65 5.74
C PRO A 169 4.86 -21.53 7.26
N THR A 170 4.24 -20.49 7.82
CA THR A 170 4.03 -20.45 9.27
C THR A 170 3.17 -21.65 9.69
N PRO A 171 3.27 -22.15 10.94
CA PRO A 171 2.54 -23.35 11.35
C PRO A 171 1.03 -23.27 11.08
N ASP A 172 0.43 -22.10 11.33
CA ASP A 172 -1.00 -21.87 11.10
C ASP A 172 -1.36 -21.78 9.63
N TRP A 173 -0.39 -21.65 8.72
CA TRP A 173 -0.61 -21.52 7.27
C TRP A 173 0.01 -22.66 6.46
N ALA A 174 0.43 -23.74 7.12
CA ALA A 174 0.72 -24.99 6.44
C ALA A 174 -0.53 -25.44 5.68
N ASP A 175 -0.36 -25.80 4.40
CA ASP A 175 -1.44 -26.24 3.51
C ASP A 175 -2.58 -25.22 3.32
N ARG A 176 -2.34 -23.92 3.57
CA ARG A 176 -3.34 -22.85 3.44
C ARG A 176 -2.79 -21.66 2.67
N VAL A 177 -3.54 -21.13 1.71
CA VAL A 177 -3.11 -19.99 0.89
C VAL A 177 -4.19 -18.91 0.75
N PRO A 178 -3.88 -17.63 1.03
CA PRO A 178 -4.85 -16.55 0.91
C PRO A 178 -4.87 -15.96 -0.50
N GLY A 179 -6.06 -15.76 -1.07
CA GLY A 179 -6.21 -15.13 -2.38
C GLY A 179 -5.98 -13.61 -2.36
N LEU A 180 -6.38 -12.95 -1.26
CA LEU A 180 -6.28 -11.49 -1.09
C LEU A 180 -4.81 -11.01 -1.19
N ASP A 181 -3.95 -11.48 -0.29
CA ASP A 181 -2.53 -11.09 -0.24
C ASP A 181 -1.80 -11.37 -1.57
N ASN A 182 -2.13 -12.49 -2.21
CA ASN A 182 -1.53 -12.87 -3.50
C ASN A 182 -2.03 -12.00 -4.66
N GLY A 183 -3.28 -11.53 -4.61
CA GLY A 183 -3.77 -10.53 -5.54
C GLY A 183 -2.91 -9.26 -5.51
N GLU A 184 -2.59 -8.80 -4.30
CA GLU A 184 -1.76 -7.60 -4.11
C GLU A 184 -0.34 -7.81 -4.66
N LEU A 185 0.27 -8.95 -4.36
CA LEU A 185 1.62 -9.29 -4.82
C LEU A 185 1.71 -9.34 -6.34
N ILE A 186 0.76 -9.99 -6.99
CA ILE A 186 0.79 -10.26 -8.42
C ILE A 186 0.71 -8.97 -9.24
N TRP A 187 -0.15 -8.02 -8.86
CA TRP A 187 -0.22 -6.72 -9.55
C TRP A 187 0.97 -5.82 -9.24
N ALA A 188 1.55 -5.91 -8.03
CA ALA A 188 2.82 -5.25 -7.73
C ALA A 188 3.96 -5.77 -8.63
N VAL A 189 4.08 -7.10 -8.80
CA VAL A 189 5.06 -7.72 -9.71
C VAL A 189 4.78 -7.35 -11.17
N TYR A 190 3.51 -7.32 -11.59
CA TYR A 190 3.11 -6.90 -12.93
C TYR A 190 3.59 -5.47 -13.24
N GLY A 191 3.43 -4.54 -12.31
CA GLY A 191 3.99 -3.18 -12.41
C GLY A 191 5.51 -3.16 -12.41
N PHE A 192 6.17 -3.95 -11.55
CA PHE A 192 7.63 -4.02 -11.47
C PHE A 192 8.28 -4.49 -12.78
N ILE A 193 7.69 -5.52 -13.43
CA ILE A 193 8.14 -6.00 -14.75
C ILE A 193 8.11 -4.87 -15.77
N GLN A 194 6.99 -4.13 -15.85
CA GLN A 194 6.88 -3.01 -16.78
C GLN A 194 7.90 -1.90 -16.48
N ALA A 195 8.19 -1.61 -15.22
CA ALA A 195 9.21 -0.64 -14.84
C ALA A 195 10.62 -1.07 -15.27
N LEU A 196 10.98 -2.34 -15.09
CA LEU A 196 12.25 -2.88 -15.59
C LEU A 196 12.35 -2.76 -17.11
N GLU A 197 11.28 -3.12 -17.83
CA GLU A 197 11.21 -3.03 -19.29
C GLU A 197 11.36 -1.60 -19.80
N ASN A 198 10.75 -0.63 -19.12
CA ASN A 198 10.84 0.79 -19.47
C ASN A 198 12.27 1.35 -19.42
N THR A 199 13.17 0.74 -18.63
CA THR A 199 14.55 1.24 -18.52
C THR A 199 15.39 1.00 -19.79
N GLY A 200 15.02 0.01 -20.61
CA GLY A 200 15.86 -0.46 -21.73
C GLY A 200 17.22 -1.06 -21.31
N ASN A 201 17.49 -1.21 -20.01
CA ASN A 201 18.74 -1.78 -19.51
C ASN A 201 18.72 -3.31 -19.64
N LYS A 202 19.70 -3.87 -20.35
CA LYS A 202 19.76 -5.31 -20.65
C LYS A 202 19.72 -6.20 -19.41
N SER A 203 20.43 -5.87 -18.33
CA SER A 203 20.39 -6.70 -17.11
C SER A 203 19.02 -6.65 -16.42
N TYR A 204 18.34 -5.51 -16.49
CA TYR A 204 16.98 -5.35 -15.96
C TYR A 204 15.95 -6.09 -16.80
N LEU A 205 16.14 -6.14 -18.12
CA LEU A 205 15.31 -6.98 -19.01
C LEU A 205 15.45 -8.47 -18.69
N ASP A 206 16.66 -8.94 -18.35
CA ASP A 206 16.87 -10.33 -17.96
C ASP A 206 16.12 -10.66 -16.65
N LEU A 207 16.19 -9.75 -15.67
CA LEU A 207 15.42 -9.85 -14.41
C LEU A 207 13.90 -9.80 -14.66
N ALA A 208 13.44 -8.93 -15.57
CA ALA A 208 12.03 -8.80 -15.93
C ALA A 208 11.49 -10.12 -16.49
N ARG A 209 12.25 -10.81 -17.35
CA ARG A 209 11.87 -12.14 -17.88
C ARG A 209 11.78 -13.20 -16.80
N GLY A 210 12.67 -13.17 -15.81
CA GLY A 210 12.60 -14.08 -14.65
C GLY A 210 11.31 -13.88 -13.85
N TRP A 211 10.99 -12.63 -13.50
CA TRP A 211 9.75 -12.30 -12.79
C TRP A 211 8.50 -12.55 -13.62
N GLN A 212 8.54 -12.28 -14.93
CA GLN A 212 7.44 -12.60 -15.85
C GLN A 212 7.19 -14.11 -15.90
N SER A 213 8.24 -14.94 -15.84
CA SER A 213 8.10 -16.40 -15.82
C SER A 213 7.43 -16.90 -14.54
N TRP A 214 7.80 -16.34 -13.38
CA TRP A 214 7.10 -16.62 -12.12
C TRP A 214 5.64 -16.16 -12.18
N LEU A 215 5.40 -14.93 -12.66
CA LEU A 215 4.07 -14.35 -12.75
C LEU A 215 3.16 -15.15 -13.69
N ASP A 216 3.68 -15.58 -14.85
CA ASP A 216 2.94 -16.39 -15.82
C ASP A 216 2.60 -17.77 -15.28
N TYR A 217 3.42 -18.35 -14.42
CA TYR A 217 3.10 -19.62 -13.77
C TYR A 217 1.84 -19.51 -12.90
N THR A 218 1.67 -18.41 -12.15
CA THR A 218 0.46 -18.20 -11.34
C THR A 218 -0.81 -18.11 -12.18
N LYS A 219 -0.73 -17.69 -13.45
CA LYS A 219 -1.88 -17.67 -14.38
C LYS A 219 -2.40 -19.09 -14.66
N THR A 220 -1.50 -20.06 -14.68
CA THR A 220 -1.82 -21.46 -15.01
C THR A 220 -2.45 -22.21 -13.84
N THR A 221 -2.27 -21.72 -12.62
CA THR A 221 -2.70 -22.40 -11.37
C THR A 221 -3.83 -21.65 -10.67
N ALA A 222 -4.03 -20.35 -10.93
CA ALA A 222 -4.99 -19.50 -10.22
C ALA A 222 -6.41 -20.09 -10.18
N ALA A 223 -6.96 -20.48 -11.34
CA ALA A 223 -8.32 -21.00 -11.40
C ALA A 223 -8.47 -22.36 -10.72
N GLU A 224 -7.50 -23.27 -10.92
CA GLU A 224 -7.49 -24.60 -10.28
C GLU A 224 -7.49 -24.50 -8.76
N ILE A 225 -6.72 -23.55 -8.21
CA ILE A 225 -6.55 -23.41 -6.76
C ILE A 225 -7.70 -22.62 -6.14
N PHE A 226 -8.13 -21.50 -6.75
CA PHE A 226 -9.01 -20.53 -6.09
C PHE A 226 -10.43 -20.43 -6.64
N TYR A 227 -10.71 -20.92 -7.85
CA TYR A 227 -12.02 -20.75 -8.50
C TYR A 227 -12.91 -21.99 -8.35
N PHE A 228 -13.99 -21.87 -7.58
CA PHE A 228 -14.89 -22.99 -7.26
C PHE A 228 -16.22 -22.95 -8.04
N GLY A 229 -16.20 -22.29 -9.20
CA GLY A 229 -17.34 -22.18 -10.10
C GLY A 229 -18.41 -21.19 -9.62
N ASN A 230 -19.32 -20.82 -10.53
CA ASN A 230 -20.44 -19.89 -10.25
C ASN A 230 -19.99 -18.56 -9.64
N GLY A 231 -18.82 -18.06 -10.03
CA GLY A 231 -18.26 -16.82 -9.53
C GLY A 231 -17.56 -16.92 -8.17
N LYS A 232 -17.61 -18.06 -7.49
CA LYS A 232 -17.04 -18.22 -6.15
C LYS A 232 -15.51 -18.30 -6.21
N VAL A 233 -14.87 -17.38 -5.50
CA VAL A 233 -13.41 -17.32 -5.33
C VAL A 233 -13.12 -17.41 -3.85
N CYS A 234 -12.35 -18.40 -3.39
CA CYS A 234 -12.09 -18.55 -1.96
C CYS A 234 -11.22 -17.40 -1.44
N ALA A 235 -11.53 -16.89 -0.24
CA ALA A 235 -10.62 -16.01 0.47
C ALA A 235 -9.36 -16.77 0.92
N VAL A 236 -9.55 -17.98 1.45
CA VAL A 236 -8.47 -18.91 1.82
C VAL A 236 -8.78 -20.29 1.24
N VAL A 237 -7.78 -20.88 0.62
CA VAL A 237 -7.83 -22.26 0.09
C VAL A 237 -7.04 -23.16 1.02
N ALA A 238 -7.65 -24.26 1.45
CA ALA A 238 -6.96 -25.38 2.06
C ALA A 238 -6.59 -26.39 0.96
N MET A 239 -5.36 -26.90 0.99
CA MET A 239 -4.87 -27.95 0.09
C MET A 239 -4.62 -29.26 0.83
N ALA A 240 -4.54 -30.37 0.09
CA ALA A 240 -4.34 -31.69 0.70
C ALA A 240 -2.91 -31.86 1.24
N ASP A 241 -1.91 -31.45 0.48
CA ASP A 241 -0.50 -31.49 0.86
C ASP A 241 0.30 -30.51 -0.02
N GLN A 242 0.86 -29.47 0.59
CA GLN A 242 1.68 -28.46 -0.07
C GLN A 242 2.94 -29.01 -0.75
N SER A 243 3.37 -30.23 -0.40
CA SER A 243 4.56 -30.89 -0.98
C SER A 243 4.23 -31.56 -2.32
N LEU A 244 2.94 -31.80 -2.61
CA LEU A 244 2.51 -32.42 -3.87
C LEU A 244 2.33 -31.34 -4.96
N PRO A 245 2.80 -31.57 -6.20
CA PRO A 245 2.52 -30.67 -7.31
C PRO A 245 1.02 -30.41 -7.50
N VAL A 246 0.67 -29.23 -8.03
CA VAL A 246 -0.73 -28.81 -8.25
C VAL A 246 -1.58 -29.86 -8.98
N ASN A 247 -0.99 -30.52 -9.98
CA ASN A 247 -1.66 -31.52 -10.81
C ASN A 247 -1.44 -32.97 -10.36
N HIS A 248 -0.91 -33.20 -9.15
CA HIS A 248 -0.75 -34.53 -8.61
C HIS A 248 -2.12 -35.18 -8.35
N GLN A 249 -2.26 -36.48 -8.61
CA GLN A 249 -3.56 -37.18 -8.48
C GLN A 249 -4.15 -37.15 -7.06
N ASP A 250 -3.28 -37.06 -6.04
CA ASP A 250 -3.65 -37.00 -4.62
C ASP A 250 -3.72 -35.55 -4.10
N GLN A 251 -3.52 -34.55 -4.96
CA GLN A 251 -3.71 -33.14 -4.62
C GLN A 251 -5.19 -32.77 -4.74
N SER A 252 -5.66 -31.93 -3.83
CA SER A 252 -7.00 -31.34 -3.91
C SER A 252 -7.02 -29.98 -3.23
N TYR A 253 -7.90 -29.11 -3.72
CA TYR A 253 -8.11 -27.76 -3.19
C TYR A 253 -9.57 -27.61 -2.75
N GLN A 254 -9.79 -26.92 -1.63
CA GLN A 254 -11.12 -26.55 -1.15
C GLN A 254 -11.09 -25.16 -0.52
N CYS A 255 -12.18 -24.39 -0.66
CA CYS A 255 -12.35 -23.22 0.20
C CYS A 255 -12.36 -23.69 1.65
N GLU A 256 -11.57 -23.03 2.50
CA GLU A 256 -11.48 -23.37 3.92
C GLU A 256 -12.84 -23.22 4.64
N ASN A 257 -13.61 -22.24 4.21
CA ASN A 257 -14.91 -21.90 4.75
C ASN A 257 -15.73 -21.19 3.65
N ASP A 258 -16.93 -20.71 4.00
CA ASP A 258 -17.82 -20.01 3.08
C ASP A 258 -17.42 -18.56 2.79
N ILE A 259 -16.26 -18.08 3.28
CA ILE A 259 -15.76 -16.72 3.03
C ILE A 259 -15.12 -16.65 1.64
N LEU A 260 -15.61 -15.71 0.84
CA LEU A 260 -15.21 -15.51 -0.55
C LEU A 260 -14.54 -14.14 -0.73
N LEU A 261 -13.83 -13.98 -1.84
CA LEU A 261 -13.40 -12.67 -2.33
C LEU A 261 -14.53 -12.01 -3.14
N ASP A 262 -15.70 -11.83 -2.51
CA ASP A 262 -16.92 -11.33 -3.14
C ASP A 262 -17.17 -9.83 -2.91
N ASP A 263 -16.30 -9.14 -2.17
CA ASP A 263 -16.46 -7.72 -1.82
C ASP A 263 -15.60 -6.76 -2.68
N PRO A 264 -15.84 -5.44 -2.62
CA PRO A 264 -15.11 -4.46 -3.42
C PRO A 264 -13.83 -3.94 -2.73
N PHE A 265 -13.22 -4.69 -1.81
CA PHE A 265 -12.01 -4.25 -1.10
C PHE A 265 -10.75 -4.80 -1.79
N GLU A 266 -9.72 -5.17 -1.04
CA GLU A 266 -8.41 -5.57 -1.55
C GLU A 266 -8.50 -6.83 -2.42
N GLY A 267 -9.33 -7.79 -2.02
CA GLY A 267 -9.52 -9.06 -2.74
C GLY A 267 -10.05 -8.94 -4.18
N GLU A 268 -10.64 -7.80 -4.55
CA GLU A 268 -11.15 -7.56 -5.90
C GLU A 268 -10.06 -7.62 -6.97
N ILE A 269 -8.82 -7.28 -6.65
CA ILE A 269 -7.72 -7.35 -7.63
C ILE A 269 -7.35 -8.81 -7.96
N PHE A 270 -7.62 -9.77 -7.07
CA PHE A 270 -7.50 -11.19 -7.39
C PHE A 270 -8.63 -11.67 -8.32
N THR A 271 -9.84 -11.09 -8.19
CA THR A 271 -10.93 -11.29 -9.17
C THR A 271 -10.46 -10.93 -10.59
N PHE A 272 -9.77 -9.80 -10.76
CA PHE A 272 -9.21 -9.42 -12.06
C PHE A 272 -8.13 -10.37 -12.56
N TRP A 273 -7.30 -10.91 -11.67
CA TRP A 273 -6.29 -11.90 -12.07
C TRP A 273 -6.94 -13.13 -12.72
N LEU A 274 -8.00 -13.65 -12.08
CA LEU A 274 -8.79 -14.75 -12.62
C LEU A 274 -9.50 -14.39 -13.93
N GLN A 275 -10.12 -13.20 -14.02
CA GLN A 275 -10.81 -12.76 -15.22
C GLN A 275 -9.89 -12.65 -16.43
N PHE A 276 -8.72 -12.03 -16.28
CA PHE A 276 -7.81 -11.79 -17.39
C PHE A 276 -6.97 -13.02 -17.74
N PHE A 277 -6.57 -13.80 -16.73
CA PHE A 277 -5.51 -14.80 -16.92
C PHE A 277 -5.86 -16.21 -16.42
N GLY A 278 -6.96 -16.39 -15.69
CA GLY A 278 -7.38 -17.70 -15.17
C GLY A 278 -8.03 -18.62 -16.20
N ASN A 279 -8.06 -18.25 -17.49
CA ASN A 279 -8.69 -19.01 -18.58
C ASN A 279 -10.16 -19.38 -18.30
N LEU A 280 -10.88 -18.50 -17.63
CA LEU A 280 -12.30 -18.67 -17.31
C LEU A 280 -13.18 -18.47 -18.55
N THR A 281 -14.32 -19.18 -18.58
CA THR A 281 -15.34 -18.98 -19.62
C THR A 281 -16.01 -17.61 -19.47
N ASP A 282 -16.61 -17.07 -20.54
CA ASP A 282 -17.37 -15.80 -20.45
C ASP A 282 -18.51 -15.87 -19.41
N ALA A 283 -19.11 -17.05 -19.25
CA ALA A 283 -20.14 -17.29 -18.23
C ALA A 283 -19.55 -17.19 -16.81
N ASP A 284 -18.37 -17.76 -16.59
CA ASP A 284 -17.68 -17.70 -15.30
C ASP A 284 -17.17 -16.30 -14.98
N LYS A 285 -16.64 -15.58 -15.98
CA LYS A 285 -16.24 -14.17 -15.85
C LYS A 285 -17.44 -13.30 -15.46
N LYS A 286 -18.59 -13.51 -16.09
CA LYS A 286 -19.84 -12.82 -15.71
C LYS A 286 -20.29 -13.21 -14.29
N ALA A 287 -20.15 -14.48 -13.93
CA ALA A 287 -20.51 -14.99 -12.62
C ALA A 287 -19.65 -14.37 -11.51
N LEU A 288 -18.36 -14.12 -11.75
CA LEU A 288 -17.48 -13.39 -10.81
C LEU A 288 -18.12 -12.06 -10.41
N TRP A 289 -18.59 -11.27 -11.38
CA TRP A 289 -19.21 -9.98 -11.08
C TRP A 289 -20.60 -10.13 -10.47
N GLU A 290 -21.40 -11.10 -10.94
CA GLU A 290 -22.73 -11.38 -10.40
C GLU A 290 -22.73 -11.68 -8.91
N VAL A 291 -21.78 -12.50 -8.42
CA VAL A 291 -21.69 -12.82 -6.99
C VAL A 291 -21.20 -11.63 -6.16
N LYS A 292 -20.44 -10.71 -6.76
CA LYS A 292 -19.88 -9.53 -6.07
C LYS A 292 -20.88 -8.37 -5.90
N ARG A 293 -21.87 -8.26 -6.79
CA ARG A 293 -22.81 -7.12 -6.82
C ARG A 293 -23.50 -6.82 -5.48
N PRO A 294 -23.94 -7.81 -4.69
CA PRO A 294 -24.59 -7.55 -3.42
C PRO A 294 -23.69 -6.83 -2.39
N GLN A 295 -22.37 -6.95 -2.51
CA GLN A 295 -21.41 -6.30 -1.61
C GLN A 295 -21.05 -4.88 -2.05
N LEU A 296 -21.27 -4.52 -3.31
CA LEU A 296 -21.07 -3.16 -3.81
C LEU A 296 -22.31 -2.30 -3.48
N VAL A 297 -22.27 -1.62 -2.34
CA VAL A 297 -23.43 -0.91 -1.77
C VAL A 297 -23.16 0.59 -1.66
N SER A 298 -24.13 1.40 -2.10
CA SER A 298 -24.16 2.84 -1.86
C SER A 298 -24.79 3.16 -0.51
N VAL A 299 -24.10 3.95 0.30
CA VAL A 299 -24.61 4.50 1.56
C VAL A 299 -24.25 5.97 1.66
N ASP A 300 -24.97 6.71 2.49
CA ASP A 300 -24.67 8.11 2.76
C ASP A 300 -24.24 8.30 4.20
N TYR A 301 -23.10 8.98 4.34
CA TYR A 301 -22.61 9.46 5.62
C TYR A 301 -23.32 10.76 6.00
N GLN A 302 -23.80 10.84 7.24
CA GLN A 302 -24.31 12.07 7.84
C GLN A 302 -23.93 12.12 9.32
N LEU A 303 -23.19 13.16 9.72
CA LEU A 303 -22.93 13.45 11.12
C LEU A 303 -22.72 14.96 11.32
N GLY A 304 -23.54 15.58 12.16
CA GLY A 304 -23.50 17.04 12.36
C GLY A 304 -23.76 17.78 11.04
N GLU A 305 -22.91 18.76 10.73
CA GLU A 305 -22.95 19.56 9.50
C GLU A 305 -22.33 18.86 8.28
N TYR A 306 -21.65 17.74 8.48
CA TYR A 306 -21.00 16.98 7.40
C TYR A 306 -21.95 15.92 6.87
N GLY A 307 -22.50 16.18 5.67
CA GLY A 307 -23.37 15.25 4.98
C GLY A 307 -24.64 15.89 4.43
N PRO A 308 -25.39 15.15 3.58
CA PRO A 308 -25.12 13.76 3.22
C PRO A 308 -23.99 13.64 2.19
N ILE A 309 -23.05 12.72 2.41
CA ILE A 309 -21.97 12.39 1.45
C ILE A 309 -22.12 10.93 1.03
N THR A 310 -22.29 10.68 -0.26
CA THR A 310 -22.45 9.31 -0.80
C THR A 310 -21.12 8.60 -0.95
N VAL A 311 -21.00 7.38 -0.42
CA VAL A 311 -19.78 6.57 -0.44
C VAL A 311 -20.07 5.10 -0.76
N GLN A 312 -19.03 4.36 -1.16
CA GLN A 312 -19.03 2.90 -1.12
C GLN A 312 -19.09 2.46 0.34
N LYS A 313 -20.04 1.60 0.70
CA LYS A 313 -20.09 1.01 2.04
C LYS A 313 -18.81 0.19 2.30
N GLY A 314 -18.14 0.45 3.41
CA GLY A 314 -16.93 -0.29 3.82
C GLY A 314 -17.26 -1.61 4.51
N TYR A 315 -16.26 -2.45 4.72
CA TYR A 315 -16.37 -3.57 5.67
C TYR A 315 -16.39 -3.01 7.08
N TRP A 316 -15.31 -2.34 7.48
CA TRP A 316 -15.23 -1.40 8.61
C TRP A 316 -15.10 0.05 8.15
N PHE A 317 -14.86 0.28 6.86
CA PHE A 317 -14.39 1.57 6.30
C PHE A 317 -12.97 1.92 6.79
N SER A 318 -12.21 0.88 7.15
CA SER A 318 -10.77 0.95 7.38
C SER A 318 -10.09 1.50 6.12
N SER A 319 -9.08 2.36 6.27
CA SER A 319 -8.36 2.87 5.09
C SER A 319 -7.74 1.74 4.25
N HIS A 320 -7.37 0.63 4.88
CA HIS A 320 -6.77 -0.55 4.23
C HIS A 320 -7.64 -1.10 3.09
N GLU A 321 -8.97 -1.03 3.23
CA GLU A 321 -9.97 -1.50 2.24
C GLU A 321 -9.86 -0.80 0.87
N THR A 322 -9.11 0.32 0.81
CA THR A 322 -8.90 1.13 -0.41
C THR A 322 -7.62 0.75 -1.17
N TRP A 323 -6.89 -0.28 -0.71
CA TRP A 323 -5.58 -0.69 -1.25
C TRP A 323 -5.53 -0.85 -2.76
N LYS A 324 -6.58 -1.42 -3.36
CA LYS A 324 -6.66 -1.72 -4.80
C LYS A 324 -6.36 -0.51 -5.70
N ALA A 325 -6.65 0.70 -5.23
CA ALA A 325 -6.38 1.95 -5.95
C ALA A 325 -4.88 2.29 -6.04
N LEU A 326 -4.04 1.73 -5.16
CA LEU A 326 -2.59 1.81 -5.28
C LEU A 326 -2.07 1.00 -6.48
N GLN A 327 -2.77 -0.05 -6.89
CA GLN A 327 -2.22 -1.05 -7.81
C GLN A 327 -2.82 -1.00 -9.20
N MET A 328 -4.13 -0.82 -9.31
CA MET A 328 -4.84 -0.80 -10.60
C MET A 328 -5.45 0.58 -10.87
N PRO A 329 -5.68 0.95 -12.14
CA PRO A 329 -6.06 2.32 -12.51
C PRO A 329 -7.54 2.64 -12.26
N TYR A 330 -8.06 2.35 -11.06
CA TYR A 330 -9.45 2.63 -10.66
C TYR A 330 -9.83 4.11 -10.82
N TYR A 331 -8.89 5.03 -10.60
CA TYR A 331 -9.13 6.47 -10.73
C TYR A 331 -9.20 6.99 -12.17
N ASP A 332 -8.98 6.14 -13.17
CA ASP A 332 -9.25 6.50 -14.58
C ASP A 332 -10.75 6.55 -14.88
N ILE A 333 -11.56 5.89 -14.05
CA ILE A 333 -13.01 5.85 -14.17
C ILE A 333 -13.60 6.99 -13.33
N ASP A 334 -14.24 7.96 -13.99
CA ASP A 334 -14.74 9.20 -13.36
C ASP A 334 -15.62 8.93 -12.13
N ILE A 335 -16.60 8.01 -12.25
CA ILE A 335 -17.51 7.70 -11.14
C ILE A 335 -16.77 7.13 -9.93
N VAL A 336 -15.73 6.32 -10.15
CA VAL A 336 -14.93 5.72 -9.08
C VAL A 336 -14.06 6.78 -8.41
N SER A 337 -13.39 7.61 -9.22
CA SER A 337 -12.58 8.73 -8.72
C SER A 337 -13.39 9.68 -7.84
N ARG A 338 -14.60 10.06 -8.29
CA ARG A 338 -15.52 10.91 -7.52
C ARG A 338 -15.99 10.26 -6.22
N LEU A 339 -16.33 8.97 -6.27
CA LEU A 339 -16.78 8.20 -5.12
C LEU A 339 -15.68 8.04 -4.06
N PHE A 340 -14.45 7.76 -4.48
CA PHE A 340 -13.31 7.62 -3.57
C PHE A 340 -12.89 8.98 -3.01
N LYS A 341 -13.04 10.06 -3.79
CA LYS A 341 -12.92 11.43 -3.24
C LYS A 341 -13.97 11.72 -2.17
N ASN A 342 -15.21 11.26 -2.36
CA ASN A 342 -16.23 11.32 -1.31
C ASN A 342 -15.84 10.49 -0.07
N ALA A 343 -15.23 9.33 -0.24
CA ALA A 343 -14.75 8.53 0.89
C ALA A 343 -13.76 9.34 1.75
N GLU A 344 -12.87 10.12 1.13
CA GLU A 344 -11.89 10.93 1.86
C GLU A 344 -12.49 12.22 2.47
N ARG A 345 -13.54 12.79 1.86
CA ARG A 345 -14.37 13.82 2.52
C ARG A 345 -14.94 13.28 3.82
N VAL A 346 -15.53 12.08 3.77
CA VAL A 346 -16.08 11.43 4.96
C VAL A 346 -14.97 11.09 5.96
N ARG A 347 -13.86 10.48 5.53
CA ARG A 347 -12.80 10.04 6.44
C ARG A 347 -12.22 11.19 7.25
N THR A 348 -11.88 12.27 6.56
CA THR A 348 -11.31 13.46 7.20
C THR A 348 -12.34 14.19 8.08
N CYS A 349 -13.56 14.41 7.57
CA CYS A 349 -14.58 15.16 8.30
C CYS A 349 -15.25 14.37 9.42
N ASN A 350 -15.28 13.04 9.35
CA ASN A 350 -15.70 12.18 10.46
C ASN A 350 -14.80 12.39 11.66
N SER A 351 -13.48 12.33 11.47
CA SER A 351 -12.53 12.55 12.56
C SER A 351 -12.68 13.94 13.20
N VAL A 352 -12.96 14.98 12.41
CA VAL A 352 -13.29 16.31 12.95
C VAL A 352 -14.61 16.29 13.75
N ALA A 353 -15.68 15.73 13.17
CA ALA A 353 -17.00 15.68 13.79
C ALA A 353 -17.00 14.90 15.12
N THR A 354 -16.17 13.86 15.21
CA THR A 354 -16.03 13.00 16.40
C THR A 354 -14.86 13.40 17.30
N LYS A 355 -14.16 14.49 17.00
CA LYS A 355 -13.02 15.02 17.77
C LYS A 355 -11.88 14.01 17.94
N VAL A 356 -11.56 13.30 16.87
CA VAL A 356 -10.48 12.30 16.83
C VAL A 356 -9.24 12.94 16.17
N PRO A 357 -8.08 12.96 16.84
CA PRO A 357 -6.85 13.60 16.34
C PRO A 357 -6.10 12.77 15.27
N GLY A 358 -6.78 11.86 14.58
CA GLY A 358 -6.24 10.99 13.56
C GLY A 358 -7.34 10.33 12.76
N MET A 359 -7.01 9.31 11.97
CA MET A 359 -7.98 8.50 11.23
C MET A 359 -7.75 7.01 11.52
N PHE A 360 -8.74 6.20 11.15
CA PHE A 360 -8.82 4.79 11.53
C PHE A 360 -8.49 3.85 10.37
N ALA A 361 -7.79 2.78 10.71
CA ALA A 361 -7.56 1.64 9.84
C ALA A 361 -7.12 0.44 10.70
N SER A 362 -7.25 -0.78 10.17
CA SER A 362 -6.88 -2.04 10.84
C SER A 362 -5.41 -2.03 11.24
N ILE A 363 -5.07 -2.29 12.51
CA ILE A 363 -3.72 -1.99 13.03
C ILE A 363 -3.36 -2.79 14.27
N ASN A 364 -2.07 -2.96 14.56
CA ASN A 364 -1.64 -3.47 15.86
C ASN A 364 -2.02 -2.51 17.00
N ASN A 365 -2.43 -3.10 18.13
CA ASN A 365 -2.77 -2.37 19.35
C ASN A 365 -1.51 -1.91 20.09
N ILE A 366 -1.68 -1.20 21.21
CA ILE A 366 -0.58 -0.66 22.01
C ILE A 366 0.35 -1.75 22.54
N THR A 367 1.60 -1.36 22.81
CA THR A 367 2.56 -2.19 23.52
C THR A 367 2.33 -2.10 25.02
N ASP A 368 2.33 -3.23 25.72
CA ASP A 368 2.45 -3.25 27.18
C ASP A 368 3.90 -2.92 27.55
N PRO A 369 4.19 -1.77 28.19
CA PRO A 369 5.57 -1.37 28.49
C PRO A 369 6.29 -2.32 29.46
N SER A 370 5.55 -3.16 30.19
CA SER A 370 6.12 -4.10 31.16
C SER A 370 6.64 -5.39 30.51
N THR A 371 6.09 -5.78 29.36
CA THR A 371 6.50 -6.97 28.60
C THR A 371 7.26 -6.62 27.32
N GLY A 372 7.02 -5.43 26.76
CA GLY A 372 7.48 -5.04 25.43
C GLY A 372 6.67 -5.69 24.30
N GLU A 373 5.57 -6.36 24.62
CA GLU A 373 4.72 -7.05 23.64
C GLU A 373 3.53 -6.19 23.22
N VAL A 374 3.16 -6.29 21.94
CA VAL A 374 1.91 -5.74 21.41
C VAL A 374 0.72 -6.52 22.00
N THR A 375 -0.26 -5.80 22.52
CA THR A 375 -1.40 -6.37 23.26
C THR A 375 -2.45 -7.07 22.39
N GLY A 376 -2.40 -6.90 21.07
CA GLY A 376 -3.29 -7.54 20.11
C GLY A 376 -3.32 -6.81 18.76
N TYR A 377 -4.24 -7.21 17.89
CA TYR A 377 -4.48 -6.58 16.60
C TYR A 377 -5.93 -6.10 16.51
N VAL A 378 -6.13 -4.84 16.17
CA VAL A 378 -7.42 -4.17 16.03
C VAL A 378 -7.83 -4.18 14.56
N SER A 379 -8.51 -5.24 14.13
CA SER A 379 -9.02 -5.31 12.75
C SER A 379 -10.14 -4.30 12.50
N ASN A 380 -11.04 -4.14 13.47
CA ASN A 380 -12.31 -3.44 13.34
C ASN A 380 -12.25 -1.94 13.66
N ALA A 381 -11.30 -1.21 13.07
CA ALA A 381 -11.14 0.23 13.22
C ALA A 381 -11.48 0.98 11.91
N GLY A 382 -12.56 1.78 11.92
CA GLY A 382 -13.03 2.52 10.75
C GLY A 382 -14.16 3.51 11.10
N ILE A 383 -15.24 3.53 10.30
CA ILE A 383 -16.38 4.45 10.47
C ILE A 383 -17.71 3.67 10.52
N PRO A 384 -18.26 3.37 11.71
CA PRO A 384 -19.40 2.45 11.87
C PRO A 384 -20.64 2.78 11.04
N SER A 385 -20.96 4.06 10.86
CA SER A 385 -22.21 4.52 10.22
C SER A 385 -22.31 4.18 8.73
N ILE A 386 -21.19 3.85 8.09
CA ILE A 386 -21.09 3.55 6.65
C ILE A 386 -20.40 2.21 6.39
N SER A 387 -20.48 1.31 7.36
CA SER A 387 -19.77 0.04 7.37
C SER A 387 -20.71 -1.14 7.47
N ASN A 388 -20.29 -2.28 6.92
CA ASN A 388 -20.99 -3.55 7.07
C ASN A 388 -20.93 -4.00 8.54
N GLN A 389 -19.74 -3.95 9.11
CA GLN A 389 -19.45 -4.27 10.50
C GLN A 389 -19.48 -2.99 11.34
N THR A 390 -20.51 -2.86 12.17
CA THR A 390 -20.77 -1.64 12.95
C THR A 390 -20.16 -1.69 14.36
N VAL A 391 -19.73 -2.86 14.84
CA VAL A 391 -19.05 -3.00 16.13
C VAL A 391 -17.56 -2.77 15.91
N GLN A 392 -17.06 -1.63 16.38
CA GLN A 392 -15.72 -1.16 16.07
C GLN A 392 -14.99 -0.67 17.33
N GLU A 393 -13.69 -0.90 17.36
CA GLU A 393 -12.76 -0.37 18.35
C GLU A 393 -12.12 0.89 17.76
N LEU A 394 -12.38 2.04 18.40
CA LEU A 394 -12.09 3.38 17.85
C LEU A 394 -11.21 4.20 18.81
N ASP A 395 -10.45 3.53 19.67
CA ASP A 395 -9.55 4.16 20.62
C ASP A 395 -8.09 4.19 20.17
N VAL A 396 -7.76 3.56 19.03
CA VAL A 396 -6.43 3.57 18.39
C VAL A 396 -6.51 4.17 16.98
N ILE A 397 -5.57 5.07 16.67
CA ILE A 397 -5.39 5.73 15.37
C ILE A 397 -3.98 5.47 14.84
N THR A 398 -3.81 5.58 13.52
CA THR A 398 -2.54 5.19 12.88
C THR A 398 -2.18 6.09 11.69
N PRO A 399 -0.90 6.47 11.52
CA PRO A 399 -0.45 7.32 10.43
C PRO A 399 -0.82 6.79 9.04
N TYR A 400 -0.86 5.48 8.82
CA TYR A 400 -1.16 4.94 7.49
C TYR A 400 -2.61 5.12 7.04
N SER A 401 -3.52 5.41 7.97
CA SER A 401 -4.91 5.69 7.65
C SER A 401 -5.08 6.84 6.63
N VAL A 402 -4.06 7.67 6.44
CA VAL A 402 -4.07 8.77 5.46
C VAL A 402 -3.79 8.35 4.02
N PHE A 403 -3.30 7.14 3.76
CA PHE A 403 -2.80 6.78 2.42
C PHE A 403 -3.84 7.00 1.30
N PRO A 404 -5.16 6.75 1.50
CA PRO A 404 -6.14 7.01 0.46
C PRO A 404 -6.33 8.52 0.25
N THR A 405 -6.28 9.31 1.33
CA THR A 405 -6.31 10.78 1.27
C THR A 405 -5.09 11.30 0.50
N VAL A 406 -3.89 10.76 0.75
CA VAL A 406 -2.66 11.17 0.08
C VAL A 406 -2.72 10.97 -1.44
N LEU A 407 -3.40 9.91 -1.91
CA LEU A 407 -3.57 9.66 -3.35
C LEU A 407 -4.42 10.74 -4.05
N LEU A 408 -5.33 11.39 -3.32
CA LEU A 408 -6.30 12.34 -3.87
C LEU A 408 -5.92 13.80 -3.56
N ASP A 409 -5.38 14.04 -2.36
CA ASP A 409 -4.85 15.32 -1.90
C ASP A 409 -3.69 15.07 -0.92
N LYS A 410 -2.46 15.10 -1.47
CA LYS A 410 -1.22 14.89 -0.73
C LYS A 410 -1.06 15.86 0.44
N ALA A 411 -1.48 17.11 0.28
CA ALA A 411 -1.26 18.13 1.30
C ALA A 411 -2.17 17.91 2.51
N VAL A 412 -3.45 17.60 2.29
CA VAL A 412 -4.40 17.26 3.37
C VAL A 412 -4.01 15.95 4.04
N GLY A 413 -3.70 14.91 3.27
CA GLY A 413 -3.27 13.62 3.83
C GLY A 413 -2.05 13.76 4.74
N LEU A 414 -1.04 14.56 4.33
CA LEU A 414 0.15 14.78 5.14
C LEU A 414 -0.08 15.70 6.35
N ALA A 415 -1.07 16.59 6.32
CA ALA A 415 -1.49 17.33 7.49
C ALA A 415 -2.04 16.38 8.58
N TRP A 416 -2.88 15.40 8.20
CA TRP A 416 -3.36 14.36 9.10
C TRP A 416 -2.24 13.43 9.59
N TRP A 417 -1.35 13.01 8.70
CA TRP A 417 -0.19 12.19 9.07
C TRP A 417 0.66 12.90 10.11
N ARG A 418 0.95 14.18 9.88
CA ARG A 418 1.69 15.03 10.82
C ARG A 418 0.98 15.08 12.17
N ASN A 419 -0.32 15.29 12.19
CA ASN A 419 -1.07 15.45 13.44
C ASN A 419 -0.96 14.21 14.34
N MET A 420 -0.91 13.01 13.74
CA MET A 420 -0.62 11.77 14.47
C MET A 420 0.86 11.65 14.83
N ALA A 421 1.76 11.96 13.89
CA ALA A 421 3.21 11.82 14.08
C ALA A 421 3.79 12.77 15.15
N ILE A 422 3.20 13.94 15.40
CA ILE A 422 3.65 14.84 16.47
C ILE A 422 3.37 14.29 17.88
N ALA A 423 2.46 13.34 18.02
CA ALA A 423 2.13 12.72 19.31
C ALA A 423 3.34 12.01 19.91
N LYS A 424 3.38 11.89 21.24
CA LYS A 424 4.50 11.25 21.94
C LYS A 424 4.78 9.85 21.38
N LYS A 425 6.06 9.55 21.18
CA LYS A 425 6.57 8.29 20.60
C LYS A 425 6.11 7.99 19.17
N MET A 426 5.44 8.89 18.45
CA MET A 426 4.96 8.61 17.09
C MET A 426 5.98 8.83 15.96
N GLN A 427 7.22 9.20 16.31
CA GLN A 427 8.38 9.10 15.43
C GLN A 427 9.52 8.37 16.14
N ASN A 428 10.24 7.56 15.37
CA ASN A 428 11.41 6.79 15.80
C ASN A 428 12.49 6.88 14.69
N ILE A 429 13.67 6.30 14.92
CA ILE A 429 14.79 6.35 13.96
C ILE A 429 14.54 5.58 12.65
N TYR A 430 13.40 4.90 12.54
CA TYR A 430 12.88 4.21 11.36
C TYR A 430 11.65 4.92 10.75
N GLY A 431 11.33 6.15 11.16
CA GLY A 431 10.20 6.95 10.65
C GLY A 431 9.01 7.00 11.61
N SER A 432 7.80 6.95 11.09
CA SER A 432 6.57 6.85 11.89
C SER A 432 6.52 5.55 12.69
N THR A 433 5.80 5.63 13.81
CA THR A 433 5.49 4.47 14.66
C THR A 433 4.10 3.95 14.31
N GLU A 434 3.87 2.65 14.53
CA GLU A 434 2.68 1.90 14.13
C GLU A 434 1.34 2.60 14.45
N SER A 435 1.10 2.93 15.72
CA SER A 435 -0.20 3.47 16.16
C SER A 435 -0.12 4.15 17.52
N THR A 436 -1.11 4.99 17.82
CA THR A 436 -1.28 5.62 19.13
C THR A 436 -2.74 5.62 19.53
N ARG A 437 -3.01 5.60 20.84
CA ARG A 437 -4.36 5.82 21.33
C ARG A 437 -4.81 7.25 21.05
N VAL A 438 -6.10 7.43 20.77
CA VAL A 438 -6.71 8.76 20.56
C VAL A 438 -6.51 9.67 21.77
N ASP A 439 -6.43 9.09 22.96
CA ASP A 439 -6.23 9.77 24.24
C ASP A 439 -4.75 9.98 24.61
N GLY A 440 -3.81 9.48 23.80
CA GLY A 440 -2.37 9.61 24.01
C GLY A 440 -1.80 8.79 25.17
N THR A 441 -2.57 7.88 25.76
CA THR A 441 -2.14 7.09 26.93
C THR A 441 -1.30 5.86 26.58
N GLY A 442 -1.27 5.45 25.32
CA GLY A 442 -0.49 4.29 24.87
C GLY A 442 -0.13 4.39 23.38
N VAL A 443 0.94 3.68 23.01
CA VAL A 443 1.50 3.64 21.65
C VAL A 443 1.86 2.18 21.34
N SER A 444 1.69 1.77 20.08
CA SER A 444 2.25 0.51 19.61
C SER A 444 3.70 0.75 19.21
N ALA A 445 4.64 0.34 20.06
CA ALA A 445 6.09 0.47 19.84
C ALA A 445 6.57 -0.58 18.82
N LEU A 446 6.08 -0.43 17.59
CA LEU A 446 6.22 -1.36 16.48
C LEU A 446 6.42 -0.56 15.18
N VAL A 447 7.05 -1.19 14.19
CA VAL A 447 7.11 -0.70 12.81
C VAL A 447 6.77 -1.85 11.86
N THR A 448 5.77 -1.69 10.99
CA THR A 448 5.36 -2.69 9.99
C THR A 448 5.34 -2.11 8.58
N TRP A 449 5.32 -2.96 7.55
CA TRP A 449 5.11 -2.48 6.17
C TRP A 449 3.76 -1.80 6.02
N ASP A 450 2.69 -2.40 6.53
CA ASP A 450 1.31 -1.93 6.42
C ASP A 450 1.14 -0.52 7.00
N SER A 451 1.66 -0.28 8.21
CA SER A 451 1.49 1.01 8.90
C SER A 451 2.42 2.13 8.40
N LYS A 452 3.38 1.80 7.52
CA LYS A 452 4.43 2.73 7.10
C LYS A 452 4.49 2.87 5.59
N VAL A 453 4.84 1.78 4.92
CA VAL A 453 5.18 1.78 3.50
C VAL A 453 3.95 1.91 2.62
N THR A 454 2.75 1.59 3.11
CA THR A 454 1.49 1.95 2.43
C THR A 454 1.38 3.45 2.17
N THR A 455 1.74 4.28 3.16
CA THR A 455 1.77 5.74 3.00
C THR A 455 2.87 6.17 2.02
N VAL A 456 4.05 5.53 2.09
CA VAL A 456 5.16 5.81 1.17
C VAL A 456 4.74 5.54 -0.27
N VAL A 457 4.13 4.39 -0.55
CA VAL A 457 3.65 4.03 -1.89
C VAL A 457 2.56 5.00 -2.35
N ALA A 458 1.67 5.44 -1.47
CA ALA A 458 0.69 6.49 -1.80
C ALA A 458 1.35 7.85 -2.14
N ILE A 459 2.40 8.26 -1.42
CA ILE A 459 3.19 9.48 -1.73
C ILE A 459 3.81 9.39 -3.14
N LEU A 460 4.23 8.19 -3.54
CA LEU A 460 4.77 7.87 -4.86
C LEU A 460 3.67 7.75 -5.94
N GLY A 461 2.39 7.82 -5.57
CA GLY A 461 1.24 7.75 -6.48
C GLY A 461 0.73 6.33 -6.76
N GLY A 462 1.13 5.33 -5.98
CA GLY A 462 0.85 3.93 -6.29
C GLY A 462 1.62 3.46 -7.53
N VAL A 463 1.32 2.27 -8.04
CA VAL A 463 1.86 1.71 -9.30
C VAL A 463 0.81 1.62 -10.41
N SER A 464 -0.39 2.13 -10.18
CA SER A 464 -1.52 2.06 -11.11
C SER A 464 -1.21 2.60 -12.51
N ASP A 465 -0.41 3.67 -12.61
CA ASP A 465 0.02 4.24 -13.90
C ASP A 465 0.92 3.28 -14.70
N ILE A 466 1.82 2.57 -14.01
CA ILE A 466 2.75 1.61 -14.62
C ILE A 466 2.01 0.32 -14.97
N VAL A 467 1.11 -0.14 -14.10
CA VAL A 467 0.22 -1.26 -14.37
C VAL A 467 -0.68 -0.97 -15.56
N ARG A 468 -1.27 0.24 -15.65
CA ARG A 468 -2.06 0.70 -16.80
C ARG A 468 -1.28 0.57 -18.11
N GLN A 469 -0.01 0.96 -18.12
CA GLN A 469 0.83 0.86 -19.32
C GLN A 469 0.91 -0.58 -19.81
N LYS A 470 1.20 -1.53 -18.91
CA LYS A 470 1.29 -2.94 -19.27
C LYS A 470 -0.06 -3.55 -19.61
N MET A 471 -1.14 -3.17 -18.91
CA MET A 471 -2.52 -3.59 -19.25
C MET A 471 -2.92 -3.14 -20.66
N ARG A 472 -2.48 -1.96 -21.10
CA ARG A 472 -2.70 -1.49 -22.49
C ARG A 472 -1.89 -2.31 -23.49
N ALA A 473 -0.65 -2.66 -23.16
CA ALA A 473 0.19 -3.52 -24.01
C ALA A 473 -0.38 -4.95 -24.12
N ASP A 474 -0.92 -5.48 -23.01
CA ASP A 474 -1.53 -6.81 -22.94
C ASP A 474 -2.99 -6.84 -23.43
N GLY A 475 -3.57 -5.69 -23.78
CA GLY A 475 -4.91 -5.59 -24.36
C GLY A 475 -6.08 -5.74 -23.38
N ILE A 476 -5.83 -5.70 -22.07
CA ILE A 476 -6.85 -5.92 -21.01
C ILE A 476 -7.34 -4.62 -20.35
N TYR A 477 -6.72 -3.48 -20.65
CA TYR A 477 -7.10 -2.19 -20.04
C TYR A 477 -8.54 -1.76 -20.37
N ALA A 478 -8.99 -1.95 -21.61
CA ALA A 478 -10.36 -1.58 -22.00
C ALA A 478 -11.40 -2.44 -21.26
N GLU A 479 -11.17 -3.76 -21.16
CA GLU A 479 -12.04 -4.67 -20.41
C GLU A 479 -12.12 -4.30 -18.93
N PHE A 480 -11.00 -3.89 -18.31
CA PHE A 480 -10.99 -3.36 -16.95
C PHE A 480 -11.89 -2.13 -16.79
N VAL A 481 -11.71 -1.11 -17.65
CA VAL A 481 -12.48 0.13 -17.59
C VAL A 481 -13.97 -0.14 -17.78
N ASP A 482 -14.33 -0.90 -18.82
CA ASP A 482 -15.72 -1.20 -19.15
C ASP A 482 -16.41 -1.98 -18.01
N THR A 483 -15.70 -2.93 -17.41
CA THR A 483 -16.20 -3.74 -16.30
C THR A 483 -16.44 -2.88 -15.06
N ILE A 484 -15.44 -2.12 -14.62
CA ILE A 484 -15.54 -1.30 -13.41
C ILE A 484 -16.56 -0.17 -13.60
N GLU A 485 -16.54 0.52 -14.73
CA GLU A 485 -17.50 1.57 -15.01
C GLU A 485 -18.94 1.02 -14.99
N ALA A 486 -19.19 -0.13 -15.62
CA ALA A 486 -20.52 -0.74 -15.62
C ALA A 486 -20.98 -1.16 -14.21
N GLU A 487 -20.10 -1.78 -13.41
CA GLU A 487 -20.47 -2.26 -12.07
C GLU A 487 -20.70 -1.09 -11.09
N TYR A 488 -19.87 -0.04 -11.15
CA TYR A 488 -20.01 1.15 -10.30
C TYR A 488 -21.16 2.07 -10.72
N THR A 489 -21.31 2.40 -12.01
CA THR A 489 -22.41 3.28 -12.47
C THR A 489 -23.79 2.67 -12.24
N ARG A 490 -23.90 1.33 -12.18
CA ARG A 490 -25.14 0.64 -11.81
C ARG A 490 -25.58 0.91 -10.36
N VAL A 491 -24.64 1.13 -9.45
CA VAL A 491 -24.90 1.32 -8.01
C VAL A 491 -24.93 2.81 -7.65
N PHE A 492 -23.97 3.58 -8.15
CA PHE A 492 -23.73 4.97 -7.76
C PHE A 492 -24.26 5.95 -8.81
N THR A 493 -25.57 6.22 -8.78
CA THR A 493 -26.25 7.04 -9.79
C THR A 493 -26.39 8.52 -9.42
N HIS A 494 -26.45 8.82 -8.11
CA HIS A 494 -26.67 10.17 -7.58
C HIS A 494 -25.75 10.44 -6.39
N LEU A 495 -24.52 10.89 -6.66
CA LEU A 495 -23.57 11.24 -5.61
C LEU A 495 -23.99 12.53 -4.90
N ARG A 496 -23.99 12.50 -3.56
CA ARG A 496 -24.21 13.66 -2.68
C ARG A 496 -22.91 14.07 -2.00
N GLY A 497 -22.83 15.33 -1.59
CA GLY A 497 -21.72 15.87 -0.80
C GLY A 497 -20.41 16.04 -1.57
N GLU A 498 -20.45 16.09 -2.91
CA GLU A 498 -19.27 16.36 -3.73
C GLU A 498 -18.73 17.79 -3.54
N ASP A 499 -19.56 18.68 -3.03
CA ASP A 499 -19.26 20.07 -2.67
C ASP A 499 -18.67 20.23 -1.26
N VAL A 500 -18.66 19.16 -0.44
CA VAL A 500 -18.01 19.19 0.87
C VAL A 500 -16.50 19.16 0.68
N ASP A 501 -15.79 20.10 1.29
CA ASP A 501 -14.32 20.13 1.27
C ASP A 501 -13.73 19.03 2.16
N LEU A 502 -12.49 18.62 1.87
CA LEU A 502 -11.73 17.77 2.78
C LEU A 502 -11.46 18.53 4.09
N CYS A 503 -11.65 17.87 5.23
CA CYS A 503 -11.42 18.49 6.52
C CYS A 503 -9.94 18.38 6.94
N LEU A 504 -9.48 19.37 7.71
CA LEU A 504 -8.14 19.38 8.32
C LEU A 504 -8.22 18.96 9.79
N PRO A 505 -7.14 18.44 10.39
CA PRO A 505 -7.09 18.16 11.82
C PRO A 505 -7.46 19.39 12.66
N GLN A 506 -8.32 19.20 13.66
CA GLN A 506 -8.71 20.24 14.62
C GLN A 506 -8.33 19.92 16.07
N ASP A 507 -8.16 18.63 16.39
CA ASP A 507 -7.70 18.14 17.69
C ASP A 507 -6.29 17.54 17.56
N THR A 508 -5.52 17.58 18.64
CA THR A 508 -4.19 16.97 18.75
C THR A 508 -4.23 15.80 19.72
N VAL A 509 -3.42 14.77 19.49
CA VAL A 509 -3.26 13.67 20.46
C VAL A 509 -2.78 14.25 21.81
N PRO A 510 -3.49 14.00 22.93
CA PRO A 510 -3.10 14.52 24.23
C PRO A 510 -1.71 14.04 24.66
N ASP A 511 -0.96 14.89 25.35
CA ASP A 511 0.23 14.45 26.09
C ASP A 511 -0.23 13.92 27.46
N ALA A 512 -0.34 12.60 27.58
CA ALA A 512 -0.74 11.92 28.81
C ALA A 512 0.45 11.51 29.71
N GLY A 513 1.64 12.08 29.49
CA GLY A 513 2.85 11.77 30.24
C GLY A 513 3.76 10.70 29.60
N LEU A 514 3.47 10.31 28.36
CA LEU A 514 4.41 9.53 27.56
C LEU A 514 5.64 10.38 27.19
N VAL A 515 6.81 9.76 27.14
CA VAL A 515 8.07 10.42 26.75
C VAL A 515 8.50 9.90 25.39
N ASP A 516 8.92 10.80 24.50
CA ASP A 516 9.48 10.41 23.20
C ASP A 516 10.64 9.41 23.35
N PHE A 517 10.89 8.63 22.30
CA PHE A 517 12.01 7.70 22.30
C PHE A 517 13.34 8.45 22.47
N THR A 518 14.27 7.89 23.25
CA THR A 518 15.54 8.61 23.53
C THR A 518 16.41 8.79 22.28
N SER A 519 16.24 7.93 21.27
CA SER A 519 16.91 8.06 19.96
C SER A 519 16.21 9.04 19.00
N CYS A 520 15.00 9.50 19.33
CA CYS A 520 14.17 10.35 18.47
C CYS A 520 13.28 11.28 19.30
N ASN A 521 13.81 12.43 19.71
CA ASN A 521 13.09 13.45 20.49
C ASN A 521 13.35 14.87 19.99
#